data_AF-A0A959T4X8-F1
#
_entry.id   AF-A0A959T4X8-F1
#
_cell.length_a   1.000
_cell.length_b   1.000
_cell.length_c   1.000
_cell.angle_alpha   90.00
_cell.angle_beta   90.00
_cell.angle_gamma   90.00
#
_symmetry.space_group_name_H-M   'P 1'
#
loop_
_entity.id
_entity.type
_entity.pdbx_description
1 polymer ?
#
loop_
_entity_poly.entity_id
_entity_poly.type
_entity_poly.pdbx_seq_one_letter_code
_entity_poly.pdbx_strand_id
1 'polypeptide(L)'
;MGKAIGGLLASAILGATPALAGEVDDAIAAAIQDVEQGRCDAAYGRLSGWPSLEHRARLLAGQCRIRQGHYPEALVDLDRARGAADLMPEQIGDVELYRGVALYHLERYTEASAALDRAAGLTSEEAQLELYRGLIALRDGDSDRAAPSLERAARLSPDMTEPVASYYAGLAWQGVSER
;
A
#
# COMPACT_ATOMS: atom_id res chain seq x y z
N MET A 1 -45.75 36.83 -15.53
CA MET A 1 -46.48 35.68 -14.95
C MET A 1 -46.27 34.46 -15.86
N GLY A 2 -45.51 33.45 -15.38
CA GLY A 2 -45.41 32.07 -15.92
C GLY A 2 -44.70 31.92 -17.28
N LYS A 3 -43.83 30.95 -17.56
CA LYS A 3 -43.28 29.79 -16.85
C LYS A 3 -41.88 29.54 -17.47
N ALA A 4 -40.85 29.29 -16.68
CA ALA A 4 -39.60 28.70 -17.17
C ALA A 4 -39.65 27.19 -16.90
N ILE A 5 -39.67 26.43 -17.99
CA ILE A 5 -39.45 24.98 -18.03
C ILE A 5 -37.98 24.81 -18.41
N GLY A 6 -37.24 24.00 -17.65
CA GLY A 6 -35.90 23.56 -18.07
C GLY A 6 -34.90 23.60 -16.91
N GLY A 7 -34.76 22.48 -16.22
CA GLY A 7 -33.78 22.34 -15.14
C GLY A 7 -33.86 20.99 -14.44
N LEU A 8 -34.05 19.90 -15.19
CA LEU A 8 -33.76 18.55 -14.70
C LEU A 8 -32.37 18.20 -15.23
N LEU A 9 -31.38 18.25 -14.35
CA LEU A 9 -30.21 17.36 -14.26
C LEU A 9 -29.35 17.89 -13.09
N ALA A 10 -29.90 17.81 -11.87
CA ALA A 10 -29.06 17.80 -10.68
C ALA A 10 -28.62 16.34 -10.48
N SER A 11 -27.35 16.05 -10.78
CA SER A 11 -26.69 14.80 -10.43
C SER A 11 -26.83 14.56 -8.93
N ALA A 12 -27.67 13.61 -8.56
CA ALA A 12 -27.78 13.12 -7.20
C ALA A 12 -26.60 12.19 -6.90
N ILE A 13 -25.53 12.74 -6.32
CA ILE A 13 -24.70 11.99 -5.38
C ILE A 13 -25.04 12.53 -3.99
N LEU A 14 -26.20 12.12 -3.46
CA LEU A 14 -26.58 12.36 -2.06
C LEU A 14 -27.26 11.08 -1.58
N GLY A 15 -26.56 10.26 -0.80
CA GLY A 15 -27.11 8.96 -0.40
C GLY A 15 -26.58 8.32 0.89
N ALA A 16 -25.58 8.89 1.56
CA ALA A 16 -25.18 8.40 2.89
C ALA A 16 -25.80 9.30 3.96
N THR A 17 -26.60 8.73 4.86
CA THR A 17 -27.07 9.44 6.04
C THR A 17 -25.89 9.68 7.01
N PRO A 18 -25.90 10.76 7.80
CA PRO A 18 -24.85 10.99 8.80
C PRO A 18 -24.66 9.83 9.78
N ALA A 19 -25.73 9.07 10.06
CA ALA A 19 -25.67 7.85 10.87
C ALA A 19 -24.84 6.74 10.20
N LEU A 20 -25.07 6.49 8.91
CA LEU A 20 -24.31 5.49 8.15
C LEU A 20 -22.83 5.88 8.01
N ALA A 21 -22.55 7.17 7.85
CA ALA A 21 -21.18 7.68 7.84
C ALA A 21 -20.47 7.40 9.18
N GLY A 22 -21.14 7.64 10.31
CA GLY A 22 -20.61 7.31 11.64
C GLY A 22 -20.35 5.82 11.83
N GLU A 23 -21.24 4.95 11.35
CA GLU A 23 -21.06 3.49 11.41
C GLU A 23 -19.83 3.01 10.61
N VAL A 24 -19.59 3.62 9.44
CA VAL A 24 -18.39 3.34 8.62
C VAL A 24 -17.12 3.78 9.33
N ASP A 25 -17.11 4.99 9.90
CA ASP A 25 -15.95 5.51 10.62
C ASP A 25 -15.61 4.65 11.84
N ASP A 26 -16.61 4.24 12.61
CA ASP A 26 -16.45 3.32 13.74
C ASP A 26 -15.92 1.94 13.30
N ALA A 27 -16.43 1.42 12.17
CA ALA A 27 -15.96 0.16 11.62
C ALA A 27 -14.49 0.24 11.15
N ILE A 28 -14.09 1.36 10.55
CA ILE A 28 -12.70 1.62 10.14
C ILE A 28 -11.80 1.72 11.36
N ALA A 29 -12.19 2.47 12.39
CA ALA A 29 -11.41 2.60 13.63
C ALA A 29 -11.23 1.24 14.32
N ALA A 30 -12.28 0.44 14.42
CA ALA A 30 -12.21 -0.91 14.97
C ALA A 30 -11.30 -1.83 14.14
N ALA A 31 -11.36 -1.74 12.80
CA ALA A 31 -10.48 -2.51 11.93
C ALA A 31 -9.01 -2.15 12.13
N ILE A 32 -8.69 -0.86 12.28
CA ILE A 32 -7.32 -0.40 12.57
C ILE A 32 -6.84 -0.96 13.92
N GLN A 33 -7.68 -0.94 14.95
CA GLN A 33 -7.35 -1.54 16.24
C GLN A 33 -7.12 -3.06 16.14
N ASP A 34 -7.94 -3.77 15.36
CA ASP A 34 -7.74 -5.19 15.08
C ASP A 34 -6.39 -5.43 14.38
N VAL A 35 -6.00 -4.57 13.44
CA VAL A 35 -4.69 -4.59 12.76
C VAL A 35 -3.55 -4.41 13.78
N GLU A 36 -3.61 -3.39 14.64
CA GLU A 36 -2.59 -3.15 15.69
C GLU A 36 -2.38 -4.36 16.62
N GLN A 37 -3.45 -5.11 16.88
CA GLN A 37 -3.43 -6.31 17.71
C GLN A 37 -3.06 -7.59 16.93
N GLY A 38 -2.78 -7.48 15.63
CA GLY A 38 -2.49 -8.63 14.76
C GLY A 38 -3.71 -9.50 14.46
N ARG A 39 -4.93 -9.02 14.64
CA ARG A 39 -6.16 -9.77 14.33
C ARG A 39 -6.59 -9.51 12.88
N CYS A 40 -5.79 -9.98 11.92
CA CYS A 40 -5.97 -9.65 10.50
C CYS A 40 -7.32 -10.09 9.92
N ASP A 41 -7.82 -11.27 10.29
CA ASP A 41 -9.14 -11.75 9.85
C ASP A 41 -10.28 -10.94 10.46
N ALA A 42 -10.14 -10.50 11.71
CA ALA A 42 -11.12 -9.62 12.34
C ALA A 42 -11.15 -8.26 11.63
N ALA A 43 -9.97 -7.68 11.35
CA ALA A 43 -9.87 -6.43 10.60
C ALA A 43 -10.53 -6.51 9.21
N TYR A 44 -10.32 -7.62 8.48
CA TYR A 44 -11.02 -7.87 7.23
C TYR A 44 -12.54 -7.93 7.44
N GLY A 45 -13.00 -8.76 8.38
CA GLY A 45 -14.42 -8.98 8.65
C GLY A 45 -15.18 -7.73 9.08
N ARG A 46 -14.52 -6.77 9.74
CA ARG A 46 -15.10 -5.46 10.10
C ARG A 46 -15.55 -4.66 8.89
N LEU A 47 -14.79 -4.76 7.79
CA LEU A 47 -14.97 -3.91 6.62
C LEU A 47 -15.57 -4.64 5.42
N SER A 48 -15.44 -5.97 5.34
CA SER A 48 -15.95 -6.78 4.22
C SER A 48 -17.47 -6.77 4.07
N GLY A 49 -18.20 -6.33 5.11
CA GLY A 49 -19.65 -6.11 5.05
C GLY A 49 -20.06 -4.88 4.25
N TRP A 50 -19.13 -3.99 3.93
CA TRP A 50 -19.35 -2.73 3.22
C TRP A 50 -18.78 -2.84 1.81
N PRO A 51 -19.60 -2.98 0.75
CA PRO A 51 -19.10 -3.22 -0.61
C PRO A 51 -18.10 -2.17 -1.11
N SER A 52 -18.30 -0.90 -0.74
CA SER A 52 -17.39 0.21 -1.07
C SER A 52 -16.03 0.14 -0.35
N LEU A 53 -15.91 -0.68 0.69
CA LEU A 53 -14.69 -0.84 1.49
C LEU A 53 -14.02 -2.20 1.28
N GLU A 54 -14.49 -3.07 0.38
CA GLU A 54 -13.88 -4.39 0.19
C GLU A 54 -12.39 -4.29 -0.16
N HIS A 55 -12.01 -3.35 -1.05
CA HIS A 55 -10.60 -3.14 -1.37
C HIS A 55 -9.78 -2.73 -0.13
N ARG A 56 -10.35 -1.85 0.72
CA ARG A 56 -9.70 -1.34 1.92
C ARG A 56 -9.58 -2.43 2.97
N ALA A 57 -10.61 -3.25 3.12
CA ALA A 57 -10.62 -4.42 3.99
C ALA A 57 -9.47 -5.37 3.63
N ARG A 58 -9.33 -5.67 2.33
CA ARG A 58 -8.26 -6.53 1.79
C ARG A 58 -6.88 -5.90 1.95
N LEU A 59 -6.73 -4.61 1.67
CA LEU A 59 -5.47 -3.89 1.83
C LEU A 59 -5.01 -3.92 3.30
N LEU A 60 -5.87 -3.56 4.25
CA LEU A 60 -5.55 -3.58 5.69
C LEU A 60 -5.20 -4.99 6.20
N ALA A 61 -5.94 -6.00 5.74
CA ALA A 61 -5.64 -7.39 6.10
C ALA A 61 -4.30 -7.86 5.52
N GLY A 62 -4.01 -7.50 4.26
CA GLY A 62 -2.73 -7.78 3.60
C GLY A 62 -1.55 -7.14 4.33
N GLN A 63 -1.66 -5.86 4.70
CA GLN A 63 -0.67 -5.15 5.52
C GLN A 63 -0.45 -5.84 6.87
N CYS A 64 -1.53 -6.22 7.55
CA CYS A 64 -1.47 -6.93 8.81
C CYS A 64 -0.74 -8.26 8.69
N ARG A 65 -1.03 -9.04 7.64
CA ARG A 65 -0.40 -10.33 7.36
C ARG A 65 1.09 -10.17 7.01
N ILE A 66 1.48 -9.13 6.27
CA ILE A 66 2.88 -8.78 6.02
C ILE A 66 3.63 -8.58 7.34
N ARG A 67 3.06 -7.83 8.29
CA ARG A 67 3.69 -7.63 9.61
C ARG A 67 3.86 -8.92 10.42
N GLN A 68 3.08 -9.95 10.12
CA GLN A 68 3.18 -11.26 10.76
C GLN A 68 4.08 -12.25 10.02
N GLY A 69 4.59 -11.87 8.84
CA GLY A 69 5.34 -12.77 7.96
C GLY A 69 4.47 -13.75 7.16
N HIS A 70 3.15 -13.59 7.19
CA HIS A 70 2.20 -14.40 6.40
C HIS A 70 2.08 -13.85 4.96
N TYR A 71 3.21 -13.84 4.25
CA TYR A 71 3.33 -13.23 2.93
C TYR A 71 2.47 -13.90 1.83
N PRO A 72 2.33 -15.25 1.77
CA PRO A 72 1.44 -15.88 0.80
C PRO A 72 -0.02 -15.43 0.95
N GLU A 73 -0.52 -15.40 2.19
CA GLU A 73 -1.88 -14.98 2.50
C GLU A 73 -2.07 -13.48 2.22
N ALA A 74 -1.09 -12.65 2.58
CA ALA A 74 -1.12 -11.23 2.26
C ALA A 74 -1.25 -10.99 0.75
N LEU A 75 -0.47 -11.72 -0.05
CA LEU A 75 -0.49 -11.60 -1.50
C LEU A 75 -1.85 -11.97 -2.08
N VAL A 76 -2.53 -12.98 -1.53
CA VAL A 76 -3.90 -13.35 -1.94
C VAL A 76 -4.88 -12.20 -1.74
N ASP A 77 -4.84 -11.52 -0.59
CA ASP A 77 -5.72 -10.37 -0.35
C ASP A 77 -5.39 -9.20 -1.27
N LEU A 78 -4.11 -8.90 -1.47
CA LEU A 78 -3.65 -7.79 -2.30
C LEU A 78 -3.98 -8.02 -3.78
N ASP A 79 -3.87 -9.25 -4.28
CA ASP A 79 -4.30 -9.60 -5.63
C ASP A 79 -5.82 -9.45 -5.81
N ARG A 80 -6.61 -9.75 -4.78
CA ARG A 80 -8.06 -9.49 -4.79
C ARG A 80 -8.37 -8.00 -4.73
N ALA A 81 -7.66 -7.24 -3.89
CA ALA A 81 -7.81 -5.79 -3.79
C ALA A 81 -7.52 -5.12 -5.13
N ARG A 82 -6.45 -5.54 -5.81
CA ARG A 82 -6.05 -5.04 -7.14
C ARG A 82 -7.11 -5.26 -8.23
N GLY A 83 -7.94 -6.30 -8.09
CA GLY A 83 -9.02 -6.60 -9.03
C GLY A 83 -10.26 -5.72 -8.86
N ALA A 84 -10.29 -4.79 -7.90
CA ALA A 84 -11.42 -3.88 -7.69
C ALA A 84 -11.51 -2.85 -8.82
N ALA A 85 -12.72 -2.70 -9.40
CA ALA A 85 -12.96 -1.82 -10.54
C ALA A 85 -12.93 -0.32 -10.18
N ASP A 86 -13.18 0.01 -8.91
CA ASP A 86 -13.42 1.38 -8.45
C ASP A 86 -12.24 1.97 -7.65
N LEU A 87 -11.01 1.49 -7.88
CA LEU A 87 -9.82 2.03 -7.21
C LEU A 87 -9.42 3.39 -7.79
N MET A 88 -9.18 4.35 -6.90
CA MET A 88 -8.50 5.60 -7.22
C MET A 88 -6.99 5.36 -7.38
N PRO A 89 -6.27 6.19 -8.14
CA PRO A 89 -4.85 6.01 -8.40
C PRO A 89 -4.01 5.80 -7.14
N GLU A 90 -4.29 6.53 -6.06
CA GLU A 90 -3.54 6.42 -4.80
C GLU A 90 -3.74 5.04 -4.14
N GLN A 91 -4.97 4.53 -4.20
CA GLN A 91 -5.31 3.21 -3.67
C GLN A 91 -4.66 2.09 -4.50
N ILE A 92 -4.55 2.29 -5.82
CA ILE A 92 -3.76 1.39 -6.69
C ILE A 92 -2.30 1.40 -6.25
N GLY A 93 -1.75 2.58 -5.98
CA GLY A 93 -0.38 2.76 -5.50
C GLY A 93 -0.09 1.98 -4.22
N ASP A 94 -0.95 2.13 -3.21
CA ASP A 94 -0.79 1.42 -1.94
C ASP A 94 -0.92 -0.11 -2.11
N VAL A 95 -1.91 -0.58 -2.89
CA VAL A 95 -2.07 -2.02 -3.16
C VAL A 95 -0.83 -2.61 -3.85
N GLU A 96 -0.30 -1.92 -4.87
CA GLU A 96 0.89 -2.38 -5.60
C GLU A 96 2.17 -2.30 -4.76
N LEU A 97 2.30 -1.31 -3.87
CA LEU A 97 3.40 -1.24 -2.92
C LEU A 97 3.41 -2.47 -2.01
N TYR A 98 2.31 -2.72 -1.29
CA TYR A 98 2.26 -3.85 -0.35
C TYR A 98 2.33 -5.20 -1.07
N ARG A 99 1.84 -5.28 -2.32
CA ARG A 99 2.05 -6.44 -3.18
C ARG A 99 3.53 -6.65 -3.48
N GLY A 100 4.25 -5.58 -3.82
CA GLY A 100 5.70 -5.59 -4.00
C GLY A 100 6.45 -6.04 -2.76
N VAL A 101 6.04 -5.57 -1.58
CA VAL A 101 6.59 -6.00 -0.28
C VAL A 101 6.39 -7.50 -0.06
N ALA A 102 5.18 -8.01 -0.21
CA ALA A 102 4.90 -9.44 -0.04
C ALA A 102 5.70 -10.29 -1.04
N LEU A 103 5.80 -9.86 -2.30
CA LEU A 103 6.57 -10.56 -3.32
C LEU A 103 8.08 -10.56 -3.05
N TYR A 104 8.63 -9.46 -2.51
CA TYR A 104 10.02 -9.38 -2.11
C TYR A 104 10.36 -10.45 -1.06
N HIS A 105 9.54 -10.56 -0.01
CA HIS A 105 9.73 -11.55 1.05
C HIS A 105 9.46 -12.99 0.61
N LEU A 106 8.71 -13.18 -0.49
CA LEU A 106 8.56 -14.46 -1.18
C LEU A 106 9.67 -14.74 -2.19
N GLU A 107 10.73 -13.90 -2.23
CA GLU A 107 11.86 -13.99 -3.15
C GLU A 107 11.47 -13.89 -4.65
N ARG A 108 10.27 -13.37 -4.94
CA ARG A 108 9.75 -13.16 -6.30
C ARG A 108 10.13 -11.78 -6.82
N TYR A 109 11.43 -11.50 -6.86
CA TYR A 109 11.95 -10.15 -7.00
C TYR A 109 11.59 -9.44 -8.32
N THR A 110 11.52 -10.16 -9.44
CA THR A 110 11.10 -9.57 -10.73
C THR A 110 9.66 -9.06 -10.66
N GLU A 111 8.77 -9.84 -10.04
CA GLU A 111 7.37 -9.43 -9.85
C GLU A 111 7.24 -8.33 -8.80
N ALA A 112 8.08 -8.37 -7.76
CA ALA A 112 8.17 -7.32 -6.76
C ALA A 112 8.56 -5.99 -7.41
N SER A 113 9.62 -5.97 -8.22
CA SER A 113 10.05 -4.77 -8.96
C SER A 113 8.90 -4.24 -9.82
N ALA A 114 8.23 -5.12 -10.59
CA ALA A 114 7.13 -4.69 -11.45
C ALA A 114 5.94 -4.13 -10.65
N ALA A 115 5.67 -4.62 -9.43
CA ALA A 115 4.64 -4.07 -8.56
C ALA A 115 5.07 -2.70 -8.00
N LEU A 116 6.30 -2.56 -7.50
CA LEU A 116 6.84 -1.29 -7.01
C LEU A 116 6.93 -0.24 -8.12
N ASP A 117 7.17 -0.63 -9.37
CA ASP A 117 7.13 0.28 -10.52
C ASP A 117 5.71 0.80 -10.78
N ARG A 118 4.68 -0.02 -10.59
CA ARG A 118 3.28 0.42 -10.67
C ARG A 118 2.85 1.29 -9.49
N ALA A 119 3.50 1.17 -8.33
CA ALA A 119 3.23 2.02 -7.17
C ALA A 119 3.84 3.44 -7.29
N ALA A 120 4.78 3.64 -8.22
CA ALA A 120 5.56 4.87 -8.36
C ALA A 120 4.69 6.13 -8.49
N GLY A 121 4.87 7.09 -7.59
CA GLY A 121 4.16 8.38 -7.65
C GLY A 121 2.66 8.28 -7.38
N LEU A 122 2.16 7.11 -6.97
CA LEU A 122 0.77 6.87 -6.61
C LEU A 122 0.61 6.61 -5.12
N THR A 123 1.58 5.98 -4.46
CA THR A 123 1.47 5.66 -3.03
C THR A 123 1.79 6.85 -2.12
N SER A 124 1.18 6.87 -0.94
CA SER A 124 1.54 7.78 0.14
C SER A 124 2.79 7.34 0.93
N GLU A 125 3.21 6.08 0.78
CA GLU A 125 4.26 5.40 1.54
C GLU A 125 5.61 5.40 0.77
N GLU A 126 6.00 6.58 0.27
CA GLU A 126 7.17 6.74 -0.61
C GLU A 126 8.47 6.23 0.03
N ALA A 127 8.65 6.40 1.34
CA ALA A 127 9.83 5.90 2.05
C ALA A 127 9.94 4.37 1.96
N GLN A 128 8.81 3.65 2.08
CA GLN A 128 8.80 2.19 2.02
C GLN A 128 9.03 1.72 0.59
N LEU A 129 8.42 2.40 -0.38
CA LEU A 129 8.66 2.15 -1.79
C LEU A 129 10.14 2.23 -2.15
N GLU A 130 10.82 3.30 -1.74
CA GLU A 130 12.25 3.50 -2.00
C GLU A 130 13.13 2.48 -1.28
N LEU A 131 12.77 2.08 -0.06
CA LEU A 131 13.47 1.05 0.69
C LEU A 131 13.50 -0.27 -0.11
N TYR A 132 12.33 -0.77 -0.53
CA TYR A 132 12.25 -2.05 -1.22
C TYR A 132 12.83 -1.99 -2.64
N ARG A 133 12.72 -0.85 -3.34
CA ARG A 133 13.43 -0.65 -4.62
C ARG A 133 14.93 -0.72 -4.46
N GLY A 134 15.46 -0.06 -3.43
CA GLY A 134 16.88 -0.09 -3.10
C GLY A 134 17.39 -1.48 -2.76
N LEU A 135 16.64 -2.22 -1.93
CA LEU A 135 16.96 -3.62 -1.58
C LEU A 135 16.95 -4.55 -2.80
N ILE A 136 16.00 -4.38 -3.71
CA ILE A 136 15.93 -5.17 -4.96
C ILE A 136 17.10 -4.81 -5.87
N ALA A 137 17.40 -3.53 -6.05
CA ALA A 137 18.53 -3.07 -6.87
C ALA A 137 19.88 -3.58 -6.33
N LEU A 138 20.05 -3.58 -5.00
CA LEU A 138 21.26 -4.12 -4.36
C LEU A 138 21.42 -5.62 -4.65
N ARG A 139 20.33 -6.39 -4.56
CA ARG A 139 20.30 -7.82 -4.94
C ARG A 139 20.70 -8.03 -6.39
N ASP A 140 20.25 -7.15 -7.28
CA ASP A 140 20.57 -7.19 -8.70
C ASP A 140 22.00 -6.72 -9.02
N GLY A 141 22.78 -6.33 -8.01
CA GLY A 141 24.13 -5.80 -8.17
C GLY A 141 24.16 -4.37 -8.74
N ASP A 142 23.00 -3.74 -8.93
CA ASP A 142 22.87 -2.38 -9.43
C ASP A 142 23.07 -1.39 -8.28
N SER A 143 24.34 -1.28 -7.87
CA SER A 143 24.73 -0.42 -6.75
C SER A 143 24.46 1.07 -7.04
N ASP A 144 24.48 1.45 -8.33
CA ASP A 144 24.24 2.82 -8.79
C ASP A 144 22.78 3.26 -8.57
N ARG A 145 21.83 2.31 -8.60
CA ARG A 145 20.44 2.55 -8.21
C ARG A 145 20.16 2.25 -6.74
N ALA A 146 20.84 1.26 -6.17
CA ALA A 146 20.59 0.82 -4.80
C ALA A 146 20.88 1.91 -3.77
N ALA A 147 22.09 2.49 -3.79
CA ALA A 147 22.50 3.45 -2.77
C ALA A 147 21.60 4.69 -2.74
N PRO A 148 21.31 5.36 -3.88
CA PRO A 148 20.44 6.54 -3.87
C PRO A 148 19.01 6.25 -3.40
N SER A 149 18.46 5.07 -3.74
CA SER A 149 17.10 4.68 -3.32
C SER A 149 17.05 4.44 -1.81
N LEU A 150 18.03 3.71 -1.26
CA LEU A 150 18.13 3.44 0.18
C LEU A 150 18.33 4.71 0.99
N GLU A 151 19.21 5.61 0.53
CA GLU A 151 19.40 6.91 1.18
C GLU A 151 18.15 7.80 1.09
N ARG A 152 17.40 7.71 -0.02
CA ARG A 152 16.13 8.44 -0.14
C ARG A 152 15.10 7.91 0.85
N ALA A 153 14.99 6.59 1.01
CA ALA A 153 14.15 5.97 2.02
C ALA A 153 14.48 6.48 3.43
N ALA A 154 15.78 6.47 3.79
CA ALA A 154 16.29 6.98 5.06
C ALA A 154 15.93 8.46 5.28
N ARG A 155 16.08 9.32 4.26
CA ARG A 155 15.72 10.74 4.37
C ARG A 155 14.22 10.99 4.52
N LEU A 156 13.39 10.19 3.86
CA LEU A 156 11.94 10.38 3.85
C LEU A 156 11.30 9.97 5.18
N SER A 157 11.73 8.84 5.75
CA SER A 157 11.24 8.36 7.05
C SER A 157 12.34 7.56 7.76
N PRO A 158 13.22 8.24 8.52
CA PRO A 158 14.27 7.57 9.28
C PRO A 158 13.70 6.56 10.27
N ASP A 159 12.62 6.93 10.99
CA ASP A 159 11.99 6.10 12.02
C ASP A 159 11.47 4.76 11.49
N MET A 160 11.06 4.72 10.21
CA MET A 160 10.53 3.52 9.57
C MET A 160 11.61 2.68 8.90
N THR A 161 12.65 3.31 8.36
CA THR A 161 13.59 2.65 7.45
C THR A 161 14.93 2.31 8.07
N GLU A 162 15.31 2.95 9.18
CA GLU A 162 16.57 2.68 9.86
C GLU A 162 16.48 1.53 10.88
N PRO A 163 17.57 0.79 11.11
CA PRO A 163 18.92 0.95 10.55
C PRO A 163 19.12 0.29 9.18
N VAL A 164 18.06 -0.29 8.61
CA VAL A 164 18.11 -1.12 7.40
C VAL A 164 18.60 -0.29 6.20
N ALA A 165 18.01 0.87 5.98
CA ALA A 165 18.32 1.74 4.85
C ALA A 165 19.81 2.15 4.83
N SER A 166 20.33 2.73 5.92
CA SER A 166 21.74 3.16 5.96
C SER A 166 22.71 1.98 5.88
N TYR A 167 22.39 0.85 6.52
CA TYR A 167 23.22 -0.35 6.45
C TYR A 167 23.39 -0.83 5.00
N TYR A 168 22.29 -1.02 4.28
CA TYR A 168 22.33 -1.50 2.90
C TYR A 168 22.85 -0.44 1.92
N ALA A 169 22.65 0.86 2.20
CA ALA A 169 23.26 1.93 1.41
C ALA A 169 24.79 1.87 1.50
N GLY A 170 25.34 1.62 2.70
CA GLY A 170 26.78 1.42 2.89
C GLY A 170 27.33 0.23 2.09
N LEU A 171 26.62 -0.90 2.09
CA LEU A 171 26.98 -2.07 1.28
C LEU A 171 26.94 -1.77 -0.22
N ALA A 172 25.93 -1.03 -0.68
CA ALA A 172 25.85 -0.59 -2.07
C ALA A 172 27.06 0.28 -2.46
N TRP A 173 27.47 1.23 -1.61
CA TRP A 173 28.62 2.08 -1.87
C TRP A 173 29.95 1.33 -1.95
N GLN A 174 30.15 0.29 -1.13
CA GLN A 174 31.32 -0.58 -1.23
C GLN A 174 31.40 -1.22 -2.63
N GLY A 175 30.26 -1.72 -3.15
CA GLY A 175 30.17 -2.27 -4.51
C GLY A 175 30.38 -1.26 -5.64
N VAL A 176 30.14 0.04 -5.40
CA VAL A 176 30.52 1.12 -6.35
C VAL A 176 32.03 1.35 -6.31
N SER A 177 32.64 1.34 -5.13
CA SER A 177 34.07 1.68 -4.95
C SER A 177 35.06 0.64 -5.49
N GLU A 178 34.60 -0.58 -5.76
CA GLU A 178 35.41 -1.70 -6.25
C GLU A 178 35.41 -1.85 -7.78
N ARG A 179 34.69 -0.99 -8.52
CA ARG A 179 34.65 -0.97 -10.00
C ARG A 179 35.68 0.00 -10.59
#